data_AF-A0A533Y388-F1
#
_entry.id   AF-A0A533Y388-F1
#
_cell.length_a   1.000
_cell.length_b   1.000
_cell.length_c   1.000
_cell.angle_alpha   90.00
_cell.angle_beta   90.00
_cell.angle_gamma   90.00
#
_symmetry.space_group_name_H-M   'P 1'
#
loop_
_entity.id
_entity.type
_entity.pdbx_description
1 polymer ?
#
loop_
_entity_poly.entity_id
_entity_poly.type
_entity_poly.pdbx_seq_one_letter_code
_entity_poly.pdbx_strand_id
1 'polypeptide(L)'
;NPMQFWCLGGNEYMEWTDLFLHPKAMEWVEDFLKYTDKNITFFTVGFVHVPKIHQLAAQYPGRINFELSAITLSDYRQKLMPHAPAVKHLMKVLDGPAVSAANFYAFDLHTMSKDAIAISGINQKCVLWMGCLTPVRGLKEDTAALMRQGRKFLPEEAQRVYDAGLPNMTTIHTEAYITAFLNRKRIVSLFDSLELDKKDTVVMAGSVCKILNMYRKNRARFLYVPNATLGGDSDCTVLLTFDDVARCLTKEKVIHIPKCVMQSGRGPYMDIAGVTLEEFIRKTRVKVKVLHKIDTTFANKRLYGKGSLKHYVEDYLSNPLTHSYEALPLPA
;
A
#
# COMPACT_ATOMS: atom_id res chain seq x y z
N ASN A 1 -15.18 -7.91 12.07
CA ASN A 1 -14.37 -9.05 11.58
C ASN A 1 -14.26 -8.90 10.06
N PRO A 2 -13.05 -8.78 9.47
CA PRO A 2 -12.91 -8.60 8.01
C PRO A 2 -13.53 -9.74 7.18
N MET A 3 -13.81 -10.91 7.78
CA MET A 3 -14.56 -12.01 7.17
C MET A 3 -16.08 -11.76 7.02
N GLN A 4 -16.60 -10.60 7.45
CA GLN A 4 -18.03 -10.24 7.40
C GLN A 4 -18.37 -9.24 6.30
N PHE A 5 -17.38 -8.78 5.53
CA PHE A 5 -17.56 -7.74 4.51
C PHE A 5 -17.24 -8.31 3.13
N TRP A 6 -18.17 -8.13 2.20
CA TRP A 6 -17.90 -8.31 0.78
C TRP A 6 -17.21 -7.03 0.28
N CYS A 7 -16.00 -7.16 -0.27
CA CYS A 7 -15.25 -6.05 -0.84
C CYS A 7 -15.56 -5.95 -2.33
N LEU A 8 -16.13 -4.82 -2.77
CA LEU A 8 -16.43 -4.54 -4.18
C LEU A 8 -15.78 -3.20 -4.57
N GLY A 9 -14.75 -3.20 -5.40
CA GLY A 9 -14.14 -1.94 -5.86
C GLY A 9 -12.76 -2.07 -6.50
N GLY A 10 -12.41 -1.02 -7.27
CA GLY A 10 -11.19 -0.89 -8.07
C GLY A 10 -9.98 -0.32 -7.31
N ASN A 11 -8.92 0.01 -8.06
CA ASN A 11 -7.64 0.51 -7.53
C ASN A 11 -7.73 2.00 -7.13
N GLU A 12 -6.91 2.41 -6.15
CA GLU A 12 -6.88 3.76 -5.55
C GLU A 12 -6.81 4.91 -6.56
N TYR A 13 -6.19 4.65 -7.70
CA TYR A 13 -5.85 5.66 -8.69
C TYR A 13 -6.60 5.54 -10.03
N MET A 14 -7.54 4.59 -10.17
CA MET A 14 -8.12 4.27 -11.48
C MET A 14 -9.61 4.61 -11.55
N GLU A 15 -9.91 5.87 -11.84
CA GLU A 15 -11.28 6.39 -11.99
C GLU A 15 -12.12 5.56 -12.96
N TRP A 16 -11.52 5.01 -14.02
CA TRP A 16 -12.21 4.17 -15.02
C TRP A 16 -12.54 2.74 -14.54
N THR A 17 -12.03 2.34 -13.38
CA THR A 17 -12.38 1.05 -12.73
C THR A 17 -13.40 1.22 -11.60
N ASP A 18 -13.89 2.43 -11.37
CA ASP A 18 -14.86 2.68 -10.31
C ASP A 18 -16.17 1.94 -10.59
N LEU A 19 -16.63 1.18 -9.60
CA LEU A 19 -17.85 0.38 -9.67
C LEU A 19 -19.07 1.24 -10.08
N PHE A 20 -19.14 2.48 -9.58
CA PHE A 20 -20.29 3.37 -9.77
C PHE A 20 -20.33 4.05 -11.15
N LEU A 21 -19.35 3.77 -12.02
CA LEU A 21 -19.50 4.03 -13.45
C LEU A 21 -20.51 3.10 -14.11
N HIS A 22 -20.76 1.92 -13.53
CA HIS A 22 -21.78 1.02 -14.05
C HIS A 22 -23.19 1.55 -13.67
N PRO A 23 -24.11 1.72 -14.64
CA PRO A 23 -25.40 2.36 -14.38
C PRO A 23 -26.27 1.63 -13.36
N LYS A 24 -26.10 0.31 -13.22
CA LYS A 24 -26.82 -0.54 -12.26
C LYS A 24 -26.13 -0.70 -10.91
N ALA A 25 -24.95 -0.09 -10.69
CA ALA A 25 -24.18 -0.31 -9.47
C ALA A 25 -24.99 -0.01 -8.20
N MET A 26 -25.70 1.12 -8.18
CA MET A 26 -26.55 1.50 -7.04
C MET A 26 -27.72 0.53 -6.80
N GLU A 27 -28.34 0.01 -7.86
CA GLU A 27 -29.40 -1.00 -7.76
C GLU A 27 -28.86 -2.29 -7.13
N TRP A 28 -27.67 -2.73 -7.56
CA TRP A 28 -27.02 -3.91 -6.97
C TRP A 28 -26.67 -3.72 -5.49
N VAL A 29 -26.24 -2.52 -5.09
CA VAL A 29 -26.02 -2.22 -3.66
C VAL A 29 -27.33 -2.34 -2.87
N GLU A 30 -28.42 -1.76 -3.40
CA GLU A 30 -29.73 -1.83 -2.75
C GLU A 30 -30.26 -3.27 -2.64
N ASP A 31 -30.19 -4.04 -3.72
CA ASP A 31 -30.59 -5.45 -3.74
C ASP A 31 -29.75 -6.27 -2.76
N PHE A 32 -28.42 -6.07 -2.73
CA PHE A 32 -27.55 -6.75 -1.79
C PHE A 32 -27.95 -6.47 -0.33
N LEU A 33 -28.24 -5.21 0.00
CA LEU A 33 -28.65 -4.83 1.36
C LEU A 33 -30.03 -5.40 1.72
N LYS A 34 -30.95 -5.45 0.75
CA LYS A 34 -32.33 -5.96 0.93
C LYS A 34 -32.37 -7.48 1.10
N TYR A 35 -31.60 -8.22 0.32
CA TYR A 35 -31.70 -9.68 0.23
C TYR A 35 -30.62 -10.44 1.02
N THR A 36 -29.68 -9.73 1.63
CA THR A 36 -28.66 -10.33 2.50
C THR A 36 -28.64 -9.66 3.87
N ASP A 37 -28.02 -10.31 4.85
CA ASP A 37 -27.67 -9.77 6.17
C ASP A 37 -26.20 -9.31 6.23
N LYS A 38 -25.49 -9.32 5.10
CA LYS A 38 -24.05 -9.10 5.03
C LYS A 38 -23.70 -7.62 4.93
N ASN A 39 -22.48 -7.28 5.35
CA ASN A 39 -21.98 -5.93 5.19
C ASN A 39 -21.18 -5.81 3.89
N ILE A 40 -21.08 -4.59 3.39
CA ILE A 40 -20.40 -4.29 2.14
C ILE A 40 -19.41 -3.15 2.33
N THR A 41 -18.22 -3.33 1.76
CA THR A 41 -17.19 -2.29 1.68
C THR A 41 -16.92 -1.98 0.21
N PHE A 42 -16.92 -0.70 -0.14
CA PHE A 42 -16.62 -0.24 -1.48
C PHE A 42 -15.41 0.67 -1.52
N PHE A 43 -14.61 0.51 -2.56
CA PHE A 43 -13.61 1.48 -2.95
C PHE A 43 -14.15 2.35 -4.10
N THR A 44 -14.13 3.68 -3.96
CA THR A 44 -14.65 4.61 -4.99
C THR A 44 -13.89 5.93 -5.03
N VAL A 45 -13.74 6.53 -6.21
CA VAL A 45 -13.27 7.91 -6.42
C VAL A 45 -14.40 8.94 -6.29
N GLY A 46 -15.62 8.49 -5.99
CA GLY A 46 -16.77 9.33 -5.62
C GLY A 46 -17.92 9.40 -6.62
N PHE A 47 -18.01 8.52 -7.63
CA PHE A 47 -19.08 8.54 -8.65
C PHE A 47 -20.48 8.18 -8.10
N VAL A 48 -20.59 7.96 -6.79
CA VAL A 48 -21.82 7.56 -6.11
C VAL A 48 -22.96 8.59 -6.24
N HIS A 49 -24.19 8.07 -6.32
CA HIS A 49 -25.40 8.89 -6.27
C HIS A 49 -25.73 9.28 -4.82
N VAL A 50 -25.23 10.44 -4.39
CA VAL A 50 -25.26 10.94 -2.99
C VAL A 50 -26.62 10.78 -2.28
N PRO A 51 -27.76 11.28 -2.80
CA PRO A 51 -29.03 11.17 -2.08
C PRO A 51 -29.44 9.72 -1.80
N LYS A 52 -29.22 8.83 -2.78
CA LYS A 52 -29.64 7.43 -2.69
C LYS A 52 -28.75 6.67 -1.71
N ILE A 53 -27.44 6.89 -1.77
CA ILE A 53 -26.54 6.16 -0.87
C ILE A 53 -26.68 6.62 0.59
N HIS A 54 -26.94 7.90 0.84
CA HIS A 54 -27.25 8.38 2.19
C HIS A 54 -28.55 7.77 2.72
N GLN A 55 -29.58 7.67 1.86
CA GLN A 55 -30.83 6.98 2.19
C GLN A 55 -30.57 5.51 2.56
N LEU A 56 -29.80 4.78 1.75
CA LEU A 56 -29.48 3.38 2.02
C LEU A 56 -28.67 3.22 3.30
N ALA A 57 -27.70 4.11 3.56
CA ALA A 57 -26.89 4.07 4.77
C ALA A 57 -27.73 4.36 6.05
N ALA A 58 -28.73 5.23 5.94
CA ALA A 58 -29.68 5.48 7.03
C ALA A 58 -30.66 4.30 7.23
N GLN A 59 -31.12 3.67 6.15
CA GLN A 59 -32.02 2.52 6.18
C GLN A 59 -31.32 1.24 6.71
N TYR A 60 -30.04 1.08 6.40
CA TYR A 60 -29.22 -0.09 6.75
C TYR A 60 -27.96 0.33 7.53
N PRO A 61 -28.10 0.84 8.76
CA PRO A 61 -27.00 1.43 9.52
C PRO A 61 -25.87 0.43 9.77
N GLY A 62 -24.62 0.87 9.53
CA GLY A 62 -23.42 0.07 9.75
C GLY A 62 -23.17 -1.05 8.73
N ARG A 63 -24.02 -1.18 7.71
CA ARG A 63 -23.87 -2.21 6.68
C ARG A 63 -23.11 -1.76 5.44
N ILE A 64 -22.88 -0.46 5.28
CA ILE A 64 -22.18 0.15 4.14
C ILE A 64 -20.94 0.87 4.65
N ASN A 65 -19.78 0.53 4.10
CA ASN A 65 -18.52 1.21 4.34
C ASN A 65 -17.92 1.71 3.02
N PHE A 66 -17.58 3.00 2.96
CA PHE A 66 -16.83 3.60 1.85
C PHE A 66 -15.39 3.87 2.25
N GLU A 67 -14.50 3.35 1.41
CA GLU A 67 -13.12 3.81 1.29
C GLU A 67 -13.09 4.79 0.11
N LEU A 68 -13.14 6.07 0.41
CA LEU A 68 -13.22 7.14 -0.57
C LEU A 68 -11.82 7.55 -1.04
N SER A 69 -11.50 7.34 -2.31
CA SER A 69 -10.30 7.88 -2.94
C SER A 69 -10.47 9.36 -3.27
N ALA A 70 -10.17 10.21 -2.30
CA ALA A 70 -10.13 11.64 -2.51
C ALA A 70 -8.93 12.03 -3.39
N ILE A 71 -7.81 11.29 -3.35
CA ILE A 71 -6.51 11.58 -3.97
C ILE A 71 -5.94 12.93 -3.51
N THR A 72 -6.60 14.02 -3.84
CA THR A 72 -6.41 15.36 -3.28
C THR A 72 -7.67 16.20 -3.52
N LEU A 73 -7.91 17.23 -2.69
CA LEU A 73 -8.95 18.23 -2.92
C LEU A 73 -8.44 19.47 -3.66
N SER A 74 -7.16 19.49 -4.03
CA SER A 74 -6.51 20.57 -4.79
C SER A 74 -6.70 20.44 -6.31
N ASP A 75 -6.20 21.44 -7.05
CA ASP A 75 -6.22 21.48 -8.52
C ASP A 75 -5.44 20.33 -9.17
N TYR A 76 -4.56 19.64 -8.43
CA TYR A 76 -3.89 18.44 -8.91
C TYR A 76 -4.88 17.31 -9.22
N ARG A 77 -6.06 17.30 -8.61
CA ARG A 77 -7.08 16.26 -8.86
C ARG A 77 -7.46 16.17 -10.34
N GLN A 78 -7.64 17.29 -11.04
CA GLN A 78 -7.98 17.30 -12.46
C GLN A 78 -6.85 16.76 -13.34
N LYS A 79 -5.58 16.93 -12.93
CA LYS A 79 -4.43 16.38 -13.67
C LYS A 79 -4.31 14.87 -13.49
N LEU A 80 -4.60 14.38 -12.29
CA LEU A 80 -4.46 12.97 -11.94
C LEU A 80 -5.68 12.14 -12.38
N MET A 81 -6.86 12.74 -12.30
CA MET A 81 -8.17 12.13 -12.50
C MET A 81 -9.07 13.11 -13.27
N PRO A 82 -8.85 13.27 -14.60
CA PRO A 82 -9.55 14.26 -15.41
C PRO A 82 -11.04 14.01 -15.56
N HIS A 83 -11.51 12.77 -15.35
CA HIS A 83 -12.92 12.43 -15.47
C HIS A 83 -13.61 12.22 -14.11
N ALA A 84 -12.87 12.25 -13.01
CA ALA A 84 -13.43 12.04 -11.68
C ALA A 84 -14.40 13.14 -11.25
N PRO A 85 -15.30 12.84 -10.29
CA PRO A 85 -16.22 13.83 -9.75
C PRO A 85 -15.48 15.04 -9.14
N ALA A 86 -16.10 16.20 -9.32
CA ALA A 86 -15.61 17.46 -8.76
C ALA A 86 -15.53 17.41 -7.23
N VAL A 87 -14.62 18.20 -6.66
CA VAL A 87 -14.41 18.31 -5.20
C VAL A 87 -15.71 18.65 -4.46
N LYS A 88 -16.54 19.55 -5.01
CA LYS A 88 -17.86 19.89 -4.44
C LYS A 88 -18.79 18.68 -4.29
N HIS A 89 -18.72 17.72 -5.21
CA HIS A 89 -19.47 16.47 -5.11
C HIS A 89 -18.89 15.58 -4.02
N LEU A 90 -17.56 15.44 -3.96
CA LEU A 90 -16.88 14.69 -2.90
C LEU A 90 -17.22 15.18 -1.50
N MET A 91 -17.32 16.50 -1.29
CA MET A 91 -17.68 17.04 0.03
C MET A 91 -19.05 16.53 0.48
N LYS A 92 -20.00 16.39 -0.45
CA LYS A 92 -21.31 15.81 -0.15
C LYS A 92 -21.24 14.30 0.13
N VAL A 93 -20.34 13.58 -0.54
CA VAL A 93 -20.11 12.15 -0.26
C VAL A 93 -19.50 11.99 1.13
N LEU A 94 -18.49 12.80 1.47
CA LEU A 94 -17.79 12.79 2.76
C LEU A 94 -18.70 13.05 3.96
N ASP A 95 -19.68 13.94 3.80
CA ASP A 95 -20.71 14.26 4.80
C ASP A 95 -21.65 13.07 5.08
N GLY A 96 -21.59 12.01 4.27
CA GLY A 96 -22.39 10.82 4.42
C GLY A 96 -21.96 9.89 5.56
N PRO A 97 -22.90 9.21 6.23
CA PRO A 97 -22.61 8.32 7.36
C PRO A 97 -21.92 7.00 6.97
N ALA A 98 -21.85 6.69 5.68
CA ALA A 98 -21.24 5.47 5.17
C ALA A 98 -19.74 5.61 4.89
N VAL A 99 -19.16 6.83 4.96
CA VAL A 99 -17.72 7.02 4.72
C VAL A 99 -16.92 6.56 5.91
N SER A 100 -16.26 5.41 5.77
CA SER A 100 -15.41 4.82 6.80
C SER A 100 -13.96 5.31 6.72
N ALA A 101 -13.46 5.60 5.51
CA ALA A 101 -12.11 6.10 5.31
C ALA A 101 -12.04 7.02 4.09
N ALA A 102 -11.07 7.94 4.08
CA ALA A 102 -10.75 8.78 2.94
C ALA A 102 -9.24 8.76 2.66
N ASN A 103 -8.86 8.44 1.41
CA ASN A 103 -7.48 8.30 0.97
C ASN A 103 -7.06 9.54 0.18
N PHE A 104 -6.00 10.22 0.61
CA PHE A 104 -5.46 11.42 -0.03
C PHE A 104 -3.95 11.55 0.20
N TYR A 105 -3.23 12.27 -0.65
CA TYR A 105 -1.78 12.14 -0.76
C TYR A 105 -1.05 13.49 -0.85
N ALA A 106 0.22 13.48 -0.48
CA ALA A 106 1.12 14.60 -0.68
C ALA A 106 1.49 14.72 -2.17
N PHE A 107 1.46 15.96 -2.67
CA PHE A 107 1.91 16.32 -4.02
C PHE A 107 2.78 17.58 -3.99
N ASP A 108 2.45 18.52 -3.11
CA ASP A 108 3.22 19.73 -2.83
C ASP A 108 3.02 20.13 -1.36
N LEU A 109 3.64 21.23 -0.93
CA LEU A 109 3.31 21.87 0.34
C LEU A 109 1.83 22.23 0.38
N HIS A 110 1.22 21.99 1.54
CA HIS A 110 -0.19 22.27 1.81
C HIS A 110 -1.19 21.54 0.92
N THR A 111 -0.85 20.37 0.36
CA THR A 111 -1.84 19.53 -0.32
C THR A 111 -2.48 18.56 0.68
N MET A 112 -1.72 17.60 1.19
CA MET A 112 -2.22 16.56 2.09
C MET A 112 -2.70 17.14 3.42
N SER A 113 -2.00 18.13 3.97
CA SER A 113 -2.32 18.73 5.26
C SER A 113 -3.61 19.55 5.21
N LYS A 114 -3.83 20.33 4.15
CA LYS A 114 -5.09 21.05 3.94
C LYS A 114 -6.24 20.09 3.67
N ASP A 115 -6.00 19.05 2.88
CA ASP A 115 -6.99 18.01 2.61
C ASP A 115 -7.42 17.31 3.91
N ALA A 116 -6.48 16.96 4.79
CA ALA A 116 -6.78 16.38 6.10
C ALA A 116 -7.68 17.28 6.95
N ILE A 117 -7.34 18.57 7.06
CA ILE A 117 -8.10 19.55 7.84
C ILE A 117 -9.52 19.72 7.26
N ALA A 118 -9.63 19.83 5.94
CA ALA A 118 -10.91 19.99 5.25
C ALA A 118 -11.81 18.75 5.43
N ILE A 119 -11.27 17.55 5.23
CA ILE A 119 -12.01 16.29 5.41
C ILE A 119 -12.43 16.14 6.88
N SER A 120 -11.54 16.38 7.83
CA SER A 120 -11.82 16.30 9.27
C SER A 120 -12.94 17.26 9.69
N GLY A 121 -12.95 18.48 9.12
CA GLY A 121 -14.00 19.46 9.38
C GLY A 121 -15.40 19.03 8.92
N ILE A 122 -15.48 18.10 7.96
CA ILE A 122 -16.75 17.55 7.44
C ILE A 122 -17.10 16.25 8.18
N ASN A 123 -16.14 15.34 8.31
CA ASN A 123 -16.36 14.02 8.88
C ASN A 123 -15.23 13.65 9.84
N GLN A 124 -15.45 13.87 11.13
CA GLN A 124 -14.50 13.55 12.19
C GLN A 124 -14.42 12.04 12.50
N LYS A 125 -15.34 11.23 11.97
CA LYS A 125 -15.44 9.80 12.27
C LYS A 125 -14.73 8.93 11.23
N CYS A 126 -14.48 9.46 10.03
CA CYS A 126 -13.76 8.70 9.01
C CYS A 126 -12.27 8.58 9.36
N VAL A 127 -11.66 7.47 8.94
CA VAL A 127 -10.22 7.30 9.00
C VAL A 127 -9.57 8.17 7.92
N LEU A 128 -8.60 9.00 8.31
CA LEU A 128 -7.78 9.75 7.35
C LEU A 128 -6.62 8.87 6.92
N TRP A 129 -6.65 8.42 5.68
CA TRP A 129 -5.61 7.57 5.10
C TRP A 129 -4.73 8.41 4.17
N MET A 130 -3.49 8.63 4.59
CA MET A 130 -2.57 9.58 3.95
C MET A 130 -1.38 8.88 3.30
N GLY A 131 -0.52 9.60 2.60
CA GLY A 131 0.77 9.07 2.14
C GLY A 131 1.26 9.69 0.85
N CYS A 132 1.91 8.87 0.04
CA CYS A 132 2.27 9.19 -1.35
C CYS A 132 1.78 8.10 -2.28
N LEU A 133 1.46 8.51 -3.51
CA LEU A 133 1.21 7.57 -4.59
C LEU A 133 2.55 6.99 -5.06
N THR A 134 2.58 5.69 -5.30
CA THR A 134 3.74 5.01 -5.89
C THR A 134 3.49 4.87 -7.39
N PRO A 135 4.32 5.48 -8.26
CA PRO A 135 4.19 5.27 -9.69
C PRO A 135 4.39 3.80 -10.03
N VAL A 136 3.49 3.25 -10.84
CA VAL A 136 3.57 1.90 -11.41
C VAL A 136 3.81 1.99 -12.92
N ARG A 137 4.24 0.88 -13.52
CA ARG A 137 4.45 0.80 -14.96
C ARG A 137 3.19 1.17 -15.76
N GLY A 138 3.36 1.99 -16.80
CA GLY A 138 2.28 2.37 -17.73
C GLY A 138 1.67 3.75 -17.48
N LEU A 139 2.02 4.43 -16.39
CA LEU A 139 1.65 5.84 -16.18
C LEU A 139 2.42 6.76 -17.13
N LYS A 140 1.79 7.88 -17.53
CA LYS A 140 2.46 8.97 -18.24
C LYS A 140 3.57 9.55 -17.36
N GLU A 141 4.69 9.95 -17.95
CA GLU A 141 5.84 10.43 -17.17
C GLU A 141 5.49 11.66 -16.31
N ASP A 142 4.70 12.60 -16.82
CA ASP A 142 4.28 13.78 -16.04
C ASP A 142 3.46 13.39 -14.79
N THR A 143 2.60 12.38 -14.93
CA THR A 143 1.83 11.82 -13.81
C THR A 143 2.74 11.11 -12.82
N ALA A 144 3.68 10.29 -13.32
CA ALA A 144 4.65 9.60 -12.48
C ALA A 144 5.56 10.58 -11.73
N ALA A 145 6.02 11.64 -12.41
CA ALA A 145 6.82 12.71 -11.84
C ALA A 145 6.07 13.45 -10.71
N LEU A 146 4.79 13.76 -10.91
CA LEU A 146 3.95 14.36 -9.87
C LEU A 146 3.78 13.44 -8.65
N MET A 147 3.58 12.14 -8.85
CA MET A 147 3.52 11.17 -7.74
C MET A 147 4.85 11.10 -6.98
N ARG A 148 5.98 11.05 -7.69
CA ARG A 148 7.33 11.07 -7.08
C ARG A 148 7.60 12.35 -6.31
N GLN A 149 7.15 13.49 -6.83
CA GLN A 149 7.26 14.78 -6.17
C GLN A 149 6.61 14.75 -4.78
N GLY A 150 5.46 14.09 -4.64
CA GLY A 150 4.79 13.93 -3.36
C GLY A 150 5.69 13.42 -2.23
N ARG A 151 6.60 12.49 -2.54
CA ARG A 151 7.55 11.89 -1.58
C ARG A 151 8.45 12.94 -0.92
N LYS A 152 8.84 13.96 -1.68
CA LYS A 152 9.67 15.07 -1.19
C LYS A 152 8.96 15.85 -0.09
N PHE A 153 7.65 16.03 -0.22
CA PHE A 153 6.84 16.86 0.68
C PHE A 153 6.18 16.05 1.80
N LEU A 154 6.14 14.72 1.70
CA LEU A 154 5.53 13.84 2.70
C LEU A 154 6.00 14.10 4.14
N PRO A 155 7.31 14.28 4.44
CA PRO A 155 7.75 14.53 5.81
C PRO A 155 7.11 15.78 6.42
N GLU A 156 7.13 16.88 5.68
CA GLU A 156 6.62 18.17 6.15
C GLU A 156 5.08 18.15 6.24
N GLU A 157 4.41 17.60 5.23
CA GLU A 157 2.95 17.48 5.23
C GLU A 157 2.44 16.57 6.35
N ALA A 158 3.13 15.46 6.63
CA ALA A 158 2.77 14.55 7.71
C ALA A 158 2.95 15.21 9.09
N GLN A 159 4.05 15.96 9.28
CA GLN A 159 4.27 16.73 10.50
C GLN A 159 3.14 17.74 10.71
N ARG A 160 2.74 18.49 9.67
CA ARG A 160 1.64 19.45 9.75
C ARG A 160 0.32 18.81 10.16
N VAL A 161 -0.02 17.63 9.62
CA VAL A 161 -1.24 16.91 10.03
C VAL A 161 -1.14 16.43 11.48
N TYR A 162 0.03 15.94 11.89
CA TYR A 162 0.26 15.48 13.26
C TYR A 162 0.10 16.63 14.26
N ASP A 163 0.71 17.79 13.96
CA ASP A 163 0.63 18.99 14.79
C ASP A 163 -0.77 19.60 14.83
N ALA A 164 -1.59 19.39 13.79
CA ALA A 164 -2.98 19.85 13.75
C ALA A 164 -3.89 19.14 14.76
N GLY A 165 -3.47 18.01 15.33
CA GLY A 165 -4.21 17.34 16.41
C GLY A 165 -5.63 16.92 16.03
N LEU A 166 -5.85 16.51 14.79
CA LEU A 166 -7.19 16.19 14.27
C LEU A 166 -7.83 15.03 15.06
N PRO A 167 -9.15 15.07 15.30
CA PRO A 167 -9.86 14.05 16.09
C PRO A 167 -9.96 12.69 15.38
N ASN A 168 -9.72 12.66 14.06
CA ASN A 168 -9.80 11.45 13.27
C ASN A 168 -8.69 10.45 13.62
N MET A 169 -8.99 9.17 13.44
CA MET A 169 -7.93 8.17 13.35
C MET A 169 -7.11 8.43 12.08
N THR A 170 -5.79 8.48 12.21
CA THR A 170 -4.87 8.77 11.11
C THR A 170 -3.99 7.57 10.78
N THR A 171 -4.03 7.17 9.51
CA THR A 171 -3.12 6.19 8.92
C THR A 171 -2.31 6.87 7.82
N ILE A 172 -1.10 6.36 7.59
CA ILE A 172 -0.22 6.84 6.54
C ILE A 172 0.34 5.62 5.82
N HIS A 173 0.04 5.52 4.52
CA HIS A 173 0.64 4.54 3.64
C HIS A 173 2.11 4.89 3.49
N THR A 174 2.92 4.15 4.22
CA THR A 174 4.37 4.31 4.24
C THR A 174 4.98 3.52 3.10
N GLU A 175 5.85 4.18 2.34
CA GLU A 175 6.65 3.51 1.30
C GLU A 175 7.39 2.30 1.89
N ALA A 176 7.74 1.34 1.03
CA ALA A 176 8.27 0.06 1.51
C ALA A 176 9.52 0.21 2.39
N TYR A 177 10.40 1.18 2.13
CA TYR A 177 11.58 1.47 2.95
C TYR A 177 11.22 2.02 4.33
N ILE A 178 10.24 2.92 4.44
CA ILE A 178 9.73 3.43 5.72
C ILE A 178 9.16 2.26 6.54
N THR A 179 8.31 1.45 5.91
CA THR A 179 7.70 0.27 6.54
C THR A 179 8.78 -0.70 7.05
N ALA A 180 9.81 -0.95 6.25
CA ALA A 180 10.92 -1.81 6.62
C ALA A 180 11.71 -1.23 7.80
N PHE A 181 11.98 0.08 7.81
CA PHE A 181 12.68 0.74 8.90
C PHE A 181 11.89 0.70 10.21
N LEU A 182 10.60 1.03 10.19
CA LEU A 182 9.74 0.97 11.38
C LEU A 182 9.67 -0.46 11.96
N ASN A 183 9.79 -1.47 11.10
CA ASN A 183 9.76 -2.89 11.51
C ASN A 183 11.16 -3.52 11.67
N ARG A 184 12.24 -2.76 11.58
CA ARG A 184 13.63 -3.26 11.50
C ARG A 184 14.02 -4.25 12.60
N LYS A 185 13.67 -3.96 13.87
CA LYS A 185 13.97 -4.85 15.01
C LYS A 185 13.35 -6.23 14.82
N ARG A 186 12.12 -6.27 14.29
CA ARG A 186 11.40 -7.52 14.06
C ARG A 186 11.93 -8.25 12.83
N ILE A 187 12.25 -7.52 11.76
CA ILE A 187 12.91 -8.09 10.57
C ILE A 187 14.20 -8.80 10.98
N VAL A 188 15.06 -8.11 11.74
CA VAL A 188 16.33 -8.65 12.24
C VAL A 188 16.10 -9.89 13.12
N SER A 189 15.22 -9.79 14.13
CA SER A 189 14.92 -10.93 15.01
C SER A 189 14.37 -12.15 14.27
N LEU A 190 13.47 -11.93 13.29
CA LEU A 190 12.95 -13.02 12.47
C LEU A 190 14.06 -13.67 11.65
N PHE A 191 14.92 -12.85 11.03
CA PHE A 191 16.01 -13.32 10.20
C PHE A 191 17.05 -14.12 10.99
N ASP A 192 17.37 -13.68 12.21
CA ASP A 192 18.27 -14.40 13.10
C ASP A 192 17.72 -15.80 13.44
N SER A 193 16.40 -15.93 13.58
CA SER A 193 15.71 -17.21 13.85
C SER A 193 15.66 -18.20 12.68
N LEU A 194 16.18 -17.81 11.52
CA LEU A 194 16.28 -18.67 10.34
C LEU A 194 17.62 -19.42 10.27
N GLU A 195 18.54 -19.12 11.18
CA GLU A 195 19.84 -19.82 11.32
C GLU A 195 20.68 -19.84 10.03
N LEU A 196 20.49 -18.83 9.17
CA LEU A 196 21.16 -18.70 7.88
C LEU A 196 22.67 -18.49 8.04
N ASP A 197 23.47 -19.15 7.21
CA ASP A 197 24.94 -19.05 7.19
C ASP A 197 25.44 -18.01 6.17
N LYS A 198 26.71 -17.60 6.29
CA LYS A 198 27.39 -16.66 5.39
C LYS A 198 27.39 -17.09 3.92
N LYS A 199 27.23 -18.39 3.64
CA LYS A 199 27.16 -18.93 2.27
C LYS A 199 25.74 -18.98 1.71
N ASP A 200 24.72 -18.81 2.55
CA ASP A 200 23.33 -18.85 2.11
C ASP A 200 22.98 -17.57 1.35
N THR A 201 22.50 -17.72 0.11
CA THR A 201 21.93 -16.61 -0.65
C THR A 201 20.45 -16.48 -0.34
N VAL A 202 20.01 -15.28 0.04
CA VAL A 202 18.62 -14.96 0.39
C VAL A 202 18.09 -13.86 -0.50
N VAL A 203 16.93 -14.10 -1.10
CA VAL A 203 16.24 -13.18 -2.01
C VAL A 203 15.42 -12.15 -1.22
N MET A 204 15.54 -10.88 -1.57
CA MET A 204 14.71 -9.80 -1.01
C MET A 204 14.71 -8.54 -1.87
N ALA A 205 13.68 -7.71 -1.70
CA ALA A 205 13.65 -6.37 -2.26
C ALA A 205 14.61 -5.44 -1.50
N GLY A 206 14.85 -4.25 -2.04
CA GLY A 206 15.81 -3.27 -1.57
C GLY A 206 15.54 -2.79 -0.15
N SER A 207 14.28 -2.54 0.21
CA SER A 207 13.89 -2.02 1.52
C SER A 207 14.37 -2.92 2.67
N VAL A 208 14.15 -4.23 2.53
CA VAL A 208 14.62 -5.25 3.48
C VAL A 208 16.11 -5.52 3.31
N CYS A 209 16.63 -5.50 2.08
CA CYS A 209 18.06 -5.64 1.80
C CYS A 209 18.90 -4.61 2.56
N LYS A 210 18.48 -3.33 2.54
CA LYS A 210 19.12 -2.24 3.29
C LYS A 210 19.11 -2.52 4.79
N ILE A 211 17.99 -2.96 5.36
CA ILE A 211 17.89 -3.31 6.79
C ILE A 211 18.86 -4.44 7.15
N LEU A 212 18.88 -5.52 6.38
CA LEU A 212 19.76 -6.64 6.67
C LEU A 212 21.24 -6.29 6.46
N ASN A 213 21.57 -5.49 5.44
CA ASN A 213 22.94 -4.99 5.27
C ASN A 213 23.37 -4.04 6.38
N MET A 214 22.46 -3.21 6.92
CA MET A 214 22.75 -2.30 8.02
C MET A 214 23.03 -3.04 9.32
N TYR A 215 22.22 -4.05 9.66
CA TYR A 215 22.26 -4.69 10.99
C TYR A 215 22.90 -6.08 11.02
N ARG A 216 23.00 -6.76 9.88
CA ARG A 216 23.44 -8.16 9.75
C ARG A 216 24.39 -8.36 8.57
N LYS A 217 25.22 -7.36 8.28
CA LYS A 217 26.29 -7.46 7.29
C LYS A 217 27.10 -8.75 7.52
N ASN A 218 27.36 -9.48 6.44
CA ASN A 218 28.09 -10.75 6.46
C ASN A 218 27.42 -11.91 7.23
N ARG A 219 26.14 -11.81 7.62
CA ARG A 219 25.41 -12.95 8.23
C ARG A 219 25.00 -13.98 7.18
N ALA A 220 24.56 -13.51 6.02
CA ALA A 220 24.23 -14.29 4.82
C ALA A 220 24.51 -13.42 3.59
N ARG A 221 24.34 -13.98 2.38
CA ARG A 221 24.41 -13.23 1.12
C ARG A 221 23.02 -12.71 0.78
N PHE A 222 22.80 -11.42 0.94
CA PHE A 222 21.52 -10.81 0.58
C PHE A 222 21.50 -10.46 -0.90
N LEU A 223 20.78 -11.26 -1.69
CA LEU A 223 20.55 -11.00 -3.10
C LEU A 223 19.42 -9.98 -3.20
N TYR A 224 19.80 -8.75 -3.54
CA TYR A 224 18.86 -7.71 -3.91
C TYR A 224 18.21 -8.06 -5.25
N VAL A 225 16.89 -7.98 -5.30
CA VAL A 225 16.11 -8.15 -6.52
C VAL A 225 15.26 -6.89 -6.75
N PRO A 226 15.48 -6.16 -7.86
CA PRO A 226 14.63 -5.04 -8.23
C PRO A 226 13.27 -5.54 -8.72
N ASN A 227 12.20 -4.81 -8.42
CA ASN A 227 10.85 -5.15 -8.86
C ASN A 227 10.59 -4.71 -10.31
N ALA A 228 11.41 -5.19 -11.25
CA ALA A 228 11.41 -4.71 -12.62
C ALA A 228 10.16 -5.12 -13.41
N THR A 229 9.54 -6.26 -13.08
CA THR A 229 8.33 -6.74 -13.78
C THR A 229 7.12 -5.87 -13.52
N LEU A 230 6.83 -5.55 -12.24
CA LEU A 230 5.79 -4.58 -11.89
C LEU A 230 6.21 -3.15 -12.22
N GLY A 231 7.52 -2.90 -12.21
CA GLY A 231 8.14 -1.63 -12.56
C GLY A 231 7.81 -0.51 -11.59
N GLY A 232 8.17 0.71 -11.99
CA GLY A 232 8.00 1.89 -11.16
C GLY A 232 8.89 1.86 -9.92
N ASP A 233 8.43 2.49 -8.85
CA ASP A 233 9.25 2.74 -7.66
C ASP A 233 8.93 1.75 -6.51
N SER A 234 8.39 0.58 -6.85
CA SER A 234 7.99 -0.46 -5.89
C SER A 234 9.20 -1.21 -5.33
N ASP A 235 9.33 -1.24 -4.01
CA ASP A 235 10.47 -1.84 -3.32
C ASP A 235 10.05 -2.85 -2.22
N CYS A 236 8.98 -3.61 -2.49
CA CYS A 236 8.38 -4.54 -1.54
C CYS A 236 8.69 -6.01 -1.89
N THR A 237 9.21 -6.77 -0.93
CA THR A 237 9.54 -8.21 -1.12
C THR A 237 8.33 -9.05 -1.53
N VAL A 238 7.12 -8.72 -1.06
CA VAL A 238 5.87 -9.43 -1.42
C VAL A 238 5.55 -9.30 -2.90
N LEU A 239 6.05 -8.24 -3.54
CA LEU A 239 5.76 -7.90 -4.92
C LEU A 239 6.84 -8.39 -5.89
N LEU A 240 7.87 -9.10 -5.42
CA LEU A 240 8.87 -9.69 -6.30
C LEU A 240 8.25 -10.78 -7.18
N THR A 241 8.78 -10.91 -8.40
CA THR A 241 8.43 -12.00 -9.31
C THR A 241 9.61 -12.97 -9.45
N PHE A 242 9.31 -14.24 -9.72
CA PHE A 242 10.31 -15.25 -10.03
C PHE A 242 11.12 -14.89 -11.28
N ASP A 243 10.53 -14.18 -12.24
CA ASP A 243 11.27 -13.67 -13.40
C ASP A 243 12.26 -12.55 -13.02
N ASP A 244 11.92 -11.67 -12.08
CA ASP A 244 12.87 -10.70 -11.52
C ASP A 244 14.01 -11.43 -10.78
N VAL A 245 13.66 -12.41 -9.96
CA VAL A 245 14.67 -13.23 -9.25
C VAL A 245 15.58 -13.92 -10.24
N ALA A 246 15.04 -14.56 -11.28
CA ALA A 246 15.81 -15.28 -12.29
C ALA A 246 16.84 -14.39 -12.99
N ARG A 247 16.49 -13.13 -13.27
CA ARG A 247 17.40 -12.15 -13.89
C ARG A 247 18.58 -11.77 -13.00
N CYS A 248 18.44 -11.87 -11.68
CA CYS A 248 19.49 -11.55 -10.72
C CYS A 248 20.39 -12.75 -10.38
N LEU A 249 20.02 -13.97 -10.80
CA LEU A 249 20.85 -15.15 -10.57
C LEU A 249 22.05 -15.14 -11.52
N THR A 250 23.23 -15.39 -10.97
CA THR A 250 24.48 -15.43 -11.75
C THR A 250 25.16 -16.78 -11.60
N LYS A 251 25.45 -17.19 -10.36
CA LYS A 251 26.25 -18.37 -10.02
C LYS A 251 25.66 -19.21 -8.89
N GLU A 252 24.54 -18.76 -8.34
CA GLU A 252 23.82 -19.38 -7.24
C GLU A 252 23.31 -20.76 -7.64
N LYS A 253 23.68 -21.80 -6.90
CA LYS A 253 23.11 -23.16 -7.05
C LYS A 253 21.93 -23.42 -6.11
N VAL A 254 21.91 -22.70 -4.98
CA VAL A 254 20.86 -22.77 -3.97
C VAL A 254 20.52 -21.35 -3.53
N ILE A 255 19.23 -21.04 -3.46
CA ILE A 255 18.73 -19.76 -2.94
C ILE A 255 17.62 -19.97 -1.93
N HIS A 256 17.47 -19.00 -1.03
CA HIS A 256 16.39 -18.94 -0.05
C HIS A 256 15.38 -17.87 -0.46
N ILE A 257 14.12 -18.27 -0.63
CA ILE A 257 13.05 -17.37 -1.05
C ILE A 257 12.05 -17.22 0.11
N PRO A 258 11.74 -15.98 0.56
CA PRO A 258 10.63 -15.71 1.46
C PRO A 258 9.31 -16.29 0.95
N LYS A 259 8.56 -17.00 1.80
CA LYS A 259 7.26 -17.58 1.42
C LYS A 259 6.29 -16.52 0.88
N CYS A 260 6.38 -15.28 1.36
CA CYS A 260 5.51 -14.20 0.90
C CYS A 260 5.62 -13.88 -0.60
N VAL A 261 6.73 -14.21 -1.26
CA VAL A 261 6.91 -14.04 -2.72
C VAL A 261 6.00 -14.97 -3.51
N MET A 262 5.60 -16.11 -2.94
CA MET A 262 4.86 -17.18 -3.60
C MET A 262 3.46 -17.40 -3.00
N GLN A 263 2.91 -16.37 -2.38
CA GLN A 263 1.57 -16.33 -1.78
C GLN A 263 0.72 -15.26 -2.46
N SER A 264 0.66 -15.29 -3.78
CA SER A 264 -0.17 -14.35 -4.54
C SER A 264 -1.64 -14.78 -4.55
N GLY A 265 -2.52 -13.84 -4.89
CA GLY A 265 -3.94 -14.13 -5.12
C GLY A 265 -4.20 -15.00 -6.36
N ARG A 266 -3.17 -15.36 -7.13
CA ARG A 266 -3.30 -16.18 -8.35
C ARG A 266 -3.30 -17.69 -8.06
N GLY A 267 -2.74 -18.11 -6.93
CA GLY A 267 -2.69 -19.53 -6.55
C GLY A 267 -1.58 -19.83 -5.54
N PRO A 268 -1.60 -21.03 -4.95
CA PRO A 268 -0.55 -21.45 -4.03
C PRO A 268 0.79 -21.62 -4.78
N TYR A 269 1.89 -21.21 -4.14
CA TYR A 269 3.25 -21.33 -4.70
C TYR A 269 3.45 -20.61 -6.04
N MET A 270 2.66 -19.56 -6.28
CA MET A 270 2.76 -18.68 -7.44
C MET A 270 3.15 -17.28 -6.99
N ASP A 271 4.00 -16.64 -7.79
CA ASP A 271 4.27 -15.22 -7.63
C ASP A 271 3.10 -14.36 -8.14
N ILE A 272 3.24 -13.03 -8.03
CA ILE A 272 2.21 -12.08 -8.48
C ILE A 272 2.06 -12.03 -10.01
N ALA A 273 3.07 -12.46 -10.77
CA ALA A 273 3.00 -12.59 -12.23
C ALA A 273 2.32 -13.91 -12.68
N GLY A 274 2.04 -14.83 -11.74
CA GLY A 274 1.42 -16.11 -12.01
C GLY A 274 2.41 -17.22 -12.38
N VAL A 275 3.72 -17.00 -12.17
CA VAL A 275 4.75 -18.02 -12.39
C VAL A 275 4.80 -18.93 -11.17
N THR A 276 4.81 -20.24 -11.38
CA THR A 276 4.94 -21.23 -10.30
C THR A 276 6.39 -21.41 -9.86
N LEU A 277 6.59 -21.84 -8.62
CA LEU A 277 7.90 -22.23 -8.12
C LEU A 277 8.54 -23.35 -8.96
N GLU A 278 7.74 -24.30 -9.44
CA GLU A 278 8.22 -25.41 -10.27
C GLU A 278 8.76 -24.93 -11.62
N GLU A 279 8.02 -24.04 -12.30
CA GLU A 279 8.46 -23.44 -13.56
C GLU A 279 9.76 -22.65 -13.38
N PHE A 280 9.87 -21.88 -12.29
CA PHE A 280 11.08 -21.15 -11.95
C PHE A 280 12.28 -22.09 -11.73
N ILE A 281 12.11 -23.17 -10.95
CA ILE A 281 13.18 -24.16 -10.71
C ILE A 281 13.59 -24.84 -12.02
N ARG A 282 12.62 -25.22 -12.86
CA ARG A 282 12.89 -25.84 -14.16
C ARG A 282 13.67 -24.91 -15.09
N LYS A 283 13.30 -23.62 -15.12
CA LYS A 283 13.92 -22.59 -15.96
C LYS A 283 15.35 -22.26 -15.51
N THR A 284 15.57 -22.12 -14.20
CA THR A 284 16.85 -21.64 -13.65
C THR A 284 17.79 -22.77 -13.24
N ARG A 285 17.27 -23.99 -13.04
CA ARG A 285 17.99 -25.15 -12.47
C ARG A 285 18.56 -24.92 -11.06
N VAL A 286 18.10 -23.87 -10.38
CA VAL A 286 18.52 -23.52 -9.02
C VAL A 286 17.65 -24.27 -8.02
N LYS A 287 18.27 -24.81 -6.96
CA LYS A 287 17.52 -25.38 -5.84
C LYS A 287 16.97 -24.28 -4.95
N VAL A 288 15.66 -24.29 -4.69
CA VAL A 288 15.02 -23.29 -3.82
C VAL A 288 14.78 -23.88 -2.43
N LYS A 289 15.14 -23.13 -1.40
CA LYS A 289 14.73 -23.36 0.00
C LYS A 289 13.73 -22.28 0.39
N VAL A 290 12.54 -22.66 0.82
CA VAL A 290 11.47 -21.71 1.17
C VAL A 290 11.60 -21.27 2.63
N LEU A 291 11.63 -19.96 2.88
CA LEU A 291 11.65 -19.40 4.22
C LEU A 291 10.20 -19.26 4.74
N HIS A 292 9.64 -20.35 5.25
CA HIS A 292 8.23 -20.45 5.64
C HIS A 292 7.79 -19.47 6.74
N LYS A 293 8.72 -18.98 7.57
CA LYS A 293 8.41 -18.00 8.63
C LYS A 293 8.20 -16.57 8.10
N ILE A 294 8.59 -16.28 6.86
CA ILE A 294 8.40 -14.97 6.21
C ILE A 294 7.24 -15.08 5.22
N ASP A 295 6.01 -14.93 5.69
CA ASP A 295 4.76 -15.08 4.92
C ASP A 295 4.01 -13.75 4.75
N THR A 296 2.96 -13.74 3.92
CA THR A 296 2.13 -12.54 3.68
C THR A 296 1.39 -12.08 4.92
N THR A 297 1.02 -13.00 5.83
CA THR A 297 0.42 -12.65 7.12
C THR A 297 1.38 -11.82 7.96
N PHE A 298 2.65 -12.22 8.01
CA PHE A 298 3.70 -11.45 8.66
C PHE A 298 3.87 -10.08 8.01
N ALA A 299 3.93 -10.00 6.68
CA ALA A 299 4.07 -8.72 5.98
C ALA A 299 2.87 -7.78 6.24
N ASN A 300 1.65 -8.27 6.09
CA ASN A 300 0.43 -7.47 6.21
C ASN A 300 0.18 -6.98 7.64
N LYS A 301 0.33 -7.84 8.66
CA LYS A 301 0.17 -7.43 10.07
C LYS A 301 1.12 -6.29 10.46
N ARG A 302 2.28 -6.21 9.81
CA ARG A 302 3.32 -5.22 10.10
C ARG A 302 3.07 -3.89 9.41
N LEU A 303 2.53 -3.93 8.19
CA LEU A 303 2.10 -2.73 7.47
C LEU A 303 1.01 -1.99 8.25
N TYR A 304 -0.02 -2.70 8.73
CA TYR A 304 -1.08 -2.08 9.53
C TYR A 304 -0.69 -1.74 10.97
N GLY A 305 0.20 -2.52 11.61
CA GLY A 305 0.59 -2.28 13.01
C GLY A 305 1.47 -1.05 13.23
N LYS A 306 2.15 -0.56 12.20
CA LYS A 306 3.04 0.61 12.25
C LYS A 306 2.68 1.72 11.25
N GLY A 307 1.62 1.56 10.47
CA GLY A 307 1.15 2.55 9.48
C GLY A 307 0.33 3.71 10.04
N SER A 308 0.48 4.08 11.31
CA SER A 308 -0.19 5.27 11.86
C SER A 308 0.68 6.51 11.67
N LEU A 309 0.04 7.68 11.51
CA LEU A 309 0.75 8.95 11.34
C LEU A 309 1.74 9.22 12.48
N LYS A 310 1.33 8.92 13.71
CA LYS A 310 2.16 9.03 14.91
C LYS A 310 3.48 8.28 14.79
N HIS A 311 3.43 7.01 14.37
CA HIS A 311 4.67 6.23 14.22
C HIS A 311 5.55 6.78 13.11
N TYR A 312 4.98 7.28 12.01
CA TYR A 312 5.77 7.92 10.97
C TYR A 312 6.51 9.16 11.51
N VAL A 313 5.83 10.05 12.22
CA VAL A 313 6.44 11.28 12.74
C VAL A 313 7.45 10.98 13.86
N GLU A 314 7.04 10.23 14.87
CA GLU A 314 7.84 10.02 16.09
C GLU A 314 8.92 8.93 15.91
N ASP A 315 8.61 7.81 15.24
CA ASP A 315 9.53 6.67 15.16
C ASP A 315 10.38 6.67 13.86
N TYR A 316 9.94 7.37 12.80
CA TYR A 316 10.65 7.45 11.52
C TYR A 316 11.31 8.82 11.30
N LEU A 317 10.54 9.91 11.19
CA LEU A 317 11.10 11.24 10.88
C LEU A 317 12.05 11.72 11.97
N SER A 318 11.70 11.52 13.23
CA SER A 318 12.52 11.93 14.37
C SER A 318 13.68 10.97 14.67
N ASN A 319 13.85 9.88 13.89
CA ASN A 319 14.86 8.88 14.17
C ASN A 319 16.22 9.28 13.58
N PRO A 320 17.30 9.37 14.39
CA PRO A 320 18.62 9.77 13.89
C PRO A 320 19.23 8.78 12.89
N LEU A 321 18.72 7.54 12.84
CA LEU A 321 19.21 6.52 11.91
C LEU A 321 18.51 6.56 10.54
N THR A 322 17.46 7.35 10.37
CA THR A 322 16.67 7.37 9.13
C THR A 322 17.50 7.83 7.95
N HIS A 323 18.20 8.96 8.05
CA HIS A 323 19.06 9.45 6.96
C HIS A 323 20.15 8.46 6.57
N SER A 324 20.79 7.83 7.56
CA SER A 324 21.79 6.78 7.32
C SER A 324 21.19 5.58 6.60
N TYR A 325 19.97 5.17 6.97
CA TYR A 325 19.27 4.06 6.32
C TYR A 325 18.88 4.39 4.87
N GLU A 326 18.29 5.56 4.63
CA GLU A 326 17.88 5.98 3.29
C GLU A 326 19.09 6.10 2.35
N ALA A 327 20.20 6.66 2.85
CA ALA A 327 21.44 6.83 2.11
C ALA A 327 22.21 5.53 1.82
N LEU A 328 21.81 4.39 2.42
CA LEU A 328 22.46 3.11 2.11
C LEU A 328 22.30 2.79 0.62
N PRO A 329 23.40 2.55 -0.10
CA PRO A 329 23.31 2.13 -1.49
C PRO A 329 22.70 0.73 -1.58
N LEU A 330 21.89 0.51 -2.60
CA LEU A 330 21.51 -0.84 -2.99
C LEU A 330 22.66 -1.47 -3.80
N PRO A 331 22.88 -2.79 -3.68
CA PRO A 331 23.79 -3.50 -4.57
C PRO A 331 23.39 -3.26 -6.04
N ALA A 332 24.39 -3.10 -6.90
CA ALA A 332 24.21 -2.90 -8.34
C ALA A 332 23.67 -4.16 -9.02
#